data_AF-A0A928YXT2-F1
#
_entry.id   AF-A0A928YXT2-F1
#
_cell.length_a   1.000
_cell.length_b   1.000
_cell.length_c   1.000
_cell.angle_alpha   90.00
_cell.angle_beta   90.00
_cell.angle_gamma   90.00
#
_symmetry.space_group_name_H-M   'P 1'
#
loop_
_entity.id
_entity.type
_entity.pdbx_description
1 polymer ?
#
loop_
_entity_poly.entity_id
_entity_poly.type
_entity_poly.pdbx_seq_one_letter_code
_entity_poly.pdbx_strand_id
1 'polypeptide(L)'
;MTERTKPSSNSVKPVPTSLLDLAPLEAPNRGKFYRLLWLGLNSALWSGAVLFLTVKPPSYASKWTINVPVSENSSNVNIPGIGQAYSASDSPYKSFADPREIYSHLMQSKEVIKLAATKLNLSTKAFRRPRIKIVDNTTLIEVEIKGASPEQAQEKAIALQTALETKLAELQRAELTQRDRNLTTALRSDQQRLQTAEEQLARFRQSSTLSSTNQLDNLTSNLETLRRSKAEAIAELQQIDAKFDQLAANLGLSASEAADALVLQSDQVFQRYLANYSQASAEIDTLGVRFTPSTPHVQAKQQEIDTAQTSMLQRAELLLERSISPALIGRATIAKGSSTHSTSEQAGLFE
;
A
#
# COMPACT_ATOMS: atom_id res chain seq x y z
N MET A 1 63.97 -123.10 33.92
CA MET A 1 65.28 -123.71 34.21
C MET A 1 66.17 -122.61 34.79
N THR A 2 66.07 -122.37 36.09
CA THR A 2 66.96 -122.87 37.17
C THR A 2 68.42 -122.43 37.07
N GLU A 3 68.84 -121.75 38.14
CA GLU A 3 70.20 -121.77 38.72
C GLU A 3 71.31 -121.05 37.91
N ARG A 4 72.31 -120.38 38.50
CA ARG A 4 72.81 -120.32 39.88
C ARG A 4 73.81 -119.16 40.00
N THR A 5 73.77 -118.49 41.16
CA THR A 5 74.90 -118.07 42.01
C THR A 5 76.26 -117.69 41.41
N LYS A 6 76.67 -116.43 41.68
CA LYS A 6 77.95 -115.94 42.33
C LYS A 6 78.94 -117.05 42.82
N PRO A 7 80.27 -116.81 43.05
CA PRO A 7 80.93 -115.51 43.27
C PRO A 7 82.45 -115.36 42.90
N SER A 8 82.94 -114.12 43.04
CA SER A 8 84.20 -113.69 43.70
C SER A 8 85.58 -114.22 43.27
N SER A 9 86.53 -113.25 43.26
CA SER A 9 88.00 -113.35 43.43
C SER A 9 88.74 -112.95 42.14
N ASN A 10 89.73 -112.06 42.09
CA ASN A 10 90.53 -111.40 43.11
C ASN A 10 91.19 -110.13 42.53
N SER A 11 91.53 -109.21 43.42
CA SER A 11 92.61 -108.19 43.41
C SER A 11 93.47 -107.98 42.15
N VAL A 12 93.74 -106.72 41.80
CA VAL A 12 95.07 -106.06 41.86
C VAL A 12 94.92 -104.54 41.58
N LYS A 13 95.80 -103.77 42.22
CA LYS A 13 95.85 -102.30 42.44
C LYS A 13 96.47 -101.53 41.22
N PRO A 14 96.58 -100.18 41.21
CA PRO A 14 95.94 -99.30 40.21
C PRO A 14 96.91 -98.44 39.34
N VAL A 15 96.31 -97.48 38.59
CA VAL A 15 96.85 -96.23 37.98
C VAL A 15 97.34 -96.37 36.51
N PRO A 16 97.27 -95.36 35.58
CA PRO A 16 96.87 -93.92 35.66
C PRO A 16 95.70 -93.51 34.73
N THR A 17 94.89 -92.50 35.05
CA THR A 17 95.08 -91.05 34.82
C THR A 17 95.30 -90.66 33.35
N SER A 18 94.25 -90.22 32.65
CA SER A 18 94.14 -88.86 32.09
C SER A 18 92.99 -88.73 31.07
N LEU A 19 92.44 -87.50 31.02
CA LEU A 19 91.59 -86.91 29.99
C LEU A 19 90.10 -87.32 29.95
N LEU A 20 89.28 -86.49 30.59
CA LEU A 20 88.19 -85.78 29.92
C LEU A 20 87.82 -84.57 30.79
N ASP A 21 88.56 -83.50 30.54
CA ASP A 21 88.35 -82.15 31.03
C ASP A 21 87.09 -81.59 30.33
N LEU A 22 85.98 -81.50 31.05
CA LEU A 22 84.81 -80.72 30.64
C LEU A 22 84.76 -79.48 31.52
N ALA A 23 85.38 -78.42 31.02
CA ALA A 23 85.36 -77.10 31.64
C ALA A 23 83.91 -76.63 31.90
N PRO A 24 83.61 -76.06 33.07
CA PRO A 24 82.34 -75.40 33.29
C PRO A 24 82.28 -74.16 32.38
N LEU A 25 81.20 -74.04 31.59
CA LEU A 25 80.92 -72.83 30.83
C LEU A 25 80.78 -71.65 31.81
N GLU A 26 81.84 -70.87 31.98
CA GLU A 26 81.77 -69.57 32.63
C GLU A 26 80.74 -68.75 31.86
N ALA A 27 79.56 -68.53 32.46
CA ALA A 27 78.59 -67.62 31.92
C ALA A 27 79.26 -66.24 31.87
N PRO A 28 79.58 -65.70 30.68
CA PRO A 28 80.23 -64.41 30.61
C PRO A 28 79.31 -63.39 31.28
N ASN A 29 79.88 -62.34 31.85
CA ASN A 29 79.22 -61.34 32.69
C ASN A 29 78.21 -60.45 31.89
N ARG A 30 77.29 -61.08 31.14
CA ARG A 30 76.31 -60.49 30.23
C ARG A 30 75.42 -59.50 30.98
N GLY A 31 75.14 -59.75 32.25
CA GLY A 31 74.40 -58.83 33.12
C GLY A 31 75.10 -57.47 33.28
N LYS A 32 76.44 -57.42 33.38
CA LYS A 32 77.19 -56.15 33.41
C LYS A 32 77.14 -55.44 32.05
N PHE A 33 77.24 -56.20 30.96
CA PHE A 33 77.12 -55.64 29.60
C PHE A 33 75.73 -55.03 29.34
N TYR A 34 74.64 -55.73 29.67
CA TYR A 34 73.28 -55.19 29.52
C TYR A 34 73.01 -54.00 30.46
N ARG A 35 73.58 -53.98 31.68
CA ARG A 35 73.50 -52.83 32.58
C ARG A 35 74.24 -51.61 32.01
N LEU A 36 75.45 -51.80 31.47
CA LEU A 36 76.21 -50.73 30.81
C LEU A 36 75.51 -50.23 29.53
N LEU A 37 74.94 -51.14 28.73
CA LEU A 37 74.16 -50.80 27.55
C LEU A 37 72.90 -49.99 27.91
N TRP A 38 72.16 -50.43 28.94
CA TRP A 38 70.98 -49.73 29.45
C TRP A 38 71.31 -48.33 29.99
N LEU A 39 72.43 -48.22 30.71
CA LEU A 39 72.92 -46.97 31.26
C LEU A 39 73.40 -46.04 30.14
N GLY A 40 74.11 -46.56 29.14
CA GLY A 40 74.54 -45.82 27.95
C GLY A 40 73.37 -45.30 27.11
N LEU A 41 72.34 -46.10 26.87
CA LEU A 41 71.12 -45.69 26.17
C LEU A 41 70.35 -44.62 26.94
N ASN A 42 70.20 -44.78 28.26
CA ASN A 42 69.58 -43.75 29.10
C ASN A 42 70.40 -42.46 29.11
N SER A 43 71.71 -42.55 29.28
CA SER A 43 72.60 -41.40 29.23
C SER A 43 72.53 -40.69 27.88
N ALA A 44 72.51 -41.42 26.76
CA ALA A 44 72.35 -40.84 25.43
C ALA A 44 70.99 -40.13 25.27
N LEU A 45 69.90 -40.73 25.74
CA LEU A 45 68.56 -40.13 25.73
C LEU A 45 68.51 -38.84 26.56
N TRP A 46 69.03 -38.87 27.79
CA TRP A 46 69.05 -37.72 28.68
C TRP A 46 70.03 -36.63 28.21
N SER A 47 71.21 -36.99 27.70
CA SER A 47 72.14 -36.04 27.08
C SER A 47 71.50 -35.36 25.86
N GLY A 48 70.78 -36.10 25.02
CA GLY A 48 70.01 -35.53 23.92
C GLY A 48 68.93 -34.57 24.40
N ALA A 49 68.20 -34.92 25.46
CA ALA A 49 67.17 -34.07 26.06
C ALA A 49 67.76 -32.78 26.67
N VAL A 50 68.87 -32.87 27.41
CA VAL A 50 69.55 -31.71 28.00
C VAL A 50 70.13 -30.82 26.91
N LEU A 51 70.77 -31.39 25.88
CA LEU A 51 71.28 -30.63 24.74
C LEU A 51 70.15 -29.89 24.00
N PHE A 52 68.99 -30.54 23.84
CA PHE A 52 67.83 -29.90 23.24
C PHE A 52 67.32 -28.71 24.07
N LEU A 53 67.31 -28.83 25.41
CA LEU A 53 66.87 -27.76 26.31
C LEU A 53 67.84 -26.58 26.38
N THR A 54 69.15 -26.80 26.20
CA THR A 54 70.15 -25.72 26.21
C THR A 54 70.26 -24.99 24.88
N VAL A 55 70.02 -25.66 23.76
CA VAL A 55 70.15 -25.07 22.41
C VAL A 55 68.89 -24.31 21.98
N LYS A 56 67.71 -24.69 22.47
CA LYS A 56 66.45 -24.05 22.06
C LYS A 56 66.31 -22.66 22.71
N PRO A 57 66.26 -21.56 21.92
CA PRO A 57 66.09 -20.23 22.50
C PRO A 57 64.74 -20.11 23.21
N PRO A 58 64.67 -19.44 24.38
CA PRO A 58 63.41 -19.21 25.08
C PRO A 58 62.46 -18.40 24.19
N SER A 59 61.19 -18.82 24.14
CA SER A 59 60.14 -18.12 23.38
C SER A 59 59.20 -17.46 24.36
N TYR A 60 59.22 -16.14 24.41
CA TYR A 60 58.32 -15.37 25.26
C TYR A 60 57.04 -15.01 24.49
N ALA A 61 55.91 -15.12 25.16
CA ALA A 61 54.61 -14.79 24.59
C ALA A 61 53.80 -13.96 25.59
N SER A 62 53.28 -12.82 25.12
CA SER A 62 52.33 -12.00 25.86
C SER A 62 50.92 -12.33 25.38
N LYS A 63 50.00 -12.50 26.33
CA LYS A 63 48.60 -12.83 26.07
C LYS A 63 47.70 -11.76 26.67
N TRP A 64 46.69 -11.36 25.91
CA TRP A 64 45.65 -10.45 26.38
C TRP A 64 44.31 -10.84 25.76
N THR A 65 43.23 -10.48 26.43
CA THR A 65 41.87 -10.85 26.05
C THR A 65 41.03 -9.60 25.89
N ILE A 66 40.24 -9.54 24.82
CA ILE A 66 39.27 -8.48 24.58
C ILE A 66 37.86 -9.06 24.57
N ASN A 67 36.93 -8.33 25.18
CA ASN A 67 35.50 -8.57 25.08
C ASN A 67 34.93 -7.75 23.92
N VAL A 68 34.36 -8.42 22.92
CA VAL A 68 33.69 -7.76 21.80
C VAL A 68 32.19 -7.70 22.10
N PRO A 69 31.63 -6.52 22.40
CA PRO A 69 30.21 -6.39 22.67
C PRO A 69 29.41 -6.71 21.41
N VAL A 70 28.35 -7.51 21.56
CA VAL A 70 27.32 -7.69 20.53
C VAL A 70 26.35 -6.51 20.69
N SER A 71 26.39 -5.55 19.75
CA SER A 71 25.54 -4.36 19.83
C SER A 71 24.15 -4.62 19.25
N GLU A 72 23.12 -4.54 20.08
CA GLU A 72 21.73 -4.33 19.64
C GLU A 72 21.37 -2.87 19.91
N ASN A 73 21.29 -2.05 18.85
CA ASN A 73 20.93 -0.64 18.98
C ASN A 73 19.49 -0.46 18.50
N SER A 74 18.53 -0.47 19.43
CA SER A 74 17.16 -0.06 19.18
C SER A 74 16.93 1.37 19.70
N SER A 75 16.44 2.27 18.86
CA SER A 75 15.91 3.56 19.28
C SER A 75 14.40 3.58 19.12
N ASN A 76 13.70 4.04 20.16
CA ASN A 76 12.27 4.28 20.13
C ASN A 76 12.06 5.79 20.26
N VAL A 77 11.46 6.40 19.25
CA VAL A 77 11.12 7.82 19.26
C VAL A 77 9.60 7.93 19.31
N ASN A 78 9.07 8.31 20.46
CA ASN A 78 7.65 8.60 20.62
C ASN A 78 7.40 10.08 20.35
N ILE A 79 6.59 10.42 19.34
CA ILE A 79 6.21 11.80 19.04
C ILE A 79 4.75 11.99 19.47
N PRO A 80 4.48 12.82 20.52
CA PRO A 80 3.13 13.05 21.01
C PRO A 80 2.18 13.52 19.91
N GLY A 81 1.05 12.84 19.75
CA GLY A 81 0.01 13.18 18.77
C GLY A 81 0.23 12.68 17.33
N ILE A 82 1.41 12.12 17.02
CA ILE A 82 1.77 11.65 15.67
C ILE A 82 2.03 10.12 15.65
N GLY A 83 2.43 9.54 16.79
CA GLY A 83 2.62 8.10 16.97
C GLY A 83 4.04 7.73 17.42
N GLN A 84 4.30 6.42 17.51
CA GLN A 84 5.62 5.88 17.86
C GLN A 84 6.37 5.50 16.58
N ALA A 85 7.60 6.00 16.44
CA ALA A 85 8.53 5.56 15.42
C ALA A 85 9.54 4.60 16.07
N TYR A 86 9.46 3.33 15.70
CA TYR A 86 10.41 2.31 16.12
C TYR A 86 11.53 2.20 15.08
N SER A 87 12.77 2.43 15.49
CA SER A 87 13.94 2.17 14.67
C SER A 87 14.82 1.14 15.37
N ALA A 88 14.60 -0.13 15.06
CA ALA A 88 15.62 -1.15 15.28
C ALA A 88 16.69 -0.99 14.21
N SER A 89 17.85 -0.45 14.58
CA SER A 89 19.06 -0.62 13.78
C SER A 89 19.63 -1.98 14.15
N ASP A 90 19.02 -3.04 13.64
CA ASP A 90 19.75 -4.30 13.54
C ASP A 90 20.95 -4.04 12.63
N SER A 91 22.15 -4.36 13.13
CA SER A 91 23.35 -4.29 12.31
C SER A 91 23.08 -5.09 11.03
N PRO A 92 23.29 -4.55 9.83
CA PRO A 92 23.10 -5.31 8.58
C PRO A 92 24.01 -6.54 8.50
N TYR A 93 24.99 -6.65 9.41
CA TYR A 93 25.92 -7.77 9.56
C TYR A 93 25.43 -8.86 10.53
N LYS A 94 24.33 -8.65 11.27
CA LYS A 94 23.80 -9.58 12.30
C LYS A 94 23.48 -10.97 11.74
N SER A 95 23.21 -11.08 10.43
CA SER A 95 22.88 -12.35 9.75
C SER A 95 24.07 -13.04 9.06
N PHE A 96 25.23 -12.39 8.90
CA PHE A 96 26.28 -12.91 8.01
C PHE A 96 27.71 -12.90 8.58
N ALA A 97 27.98 -12.19 9.68
CA ALA A 97 29.34 -12.14 10.23
C ALA A 97 29.35 -12.02 11.75
N ASP A 98 30.08 -12.93 12.39
CA ASP A 98 30.44 -12.79 13.80
C ASP A 98 31.33 -11.54 13.98
N PRO A 99 30.95 -10.56 14.81
CA PRO A 99 31.81 -9.41 15.10
C PRO A 99 33.21 -9.82 15.52
N ARG A 100 33.36 -10.95 16.23
CA ARG A 100 34.66 -11.44 16.70
C ARG A 100 35.60 -11.78 15.54
N GLU A 101 35.08 -12.33 14.45
CA GLU A 101 35.84 -12.61 13.23
C GLU A 101 36.30 -11.32 12.54
N ILE A 102 35.46 -10.27 12.55
CA ILE A 102 35.83 -8.96 12.01
C ILE A 102 36.99 -8.36 12.81
N TYR A 103 36.91 -8.37 14.14
CA TYR A 103 38.00 -7.87 15.00
C TYR A 103 39.29 -8.69 14.83
N SER A 104 39.16 -10.03 14.73
CA SER A 104 40.28 -10.93 14.44
C SER A 104 40.97 -10.58 13.12
N HIS A 105 40.17 -10.39 12.05
CA HIS A 105 40.68 -9.99 10.75
C HIS A 105 41.38 -8.63 10.80
N LEU A 106 40.78 -7.66 11.51
CA LEU A 106 41.33 -6.32 11.65
C LEU A 106 42.68 -6.33 12.37
N MET A 107 42.82 -7.09 13.46
CA MET A 107 44.09 -7.23 14.19
C MET A 107 45.19 -7.89 13.37
N GLN A 108 44.85 -8.77 12.43
CA GLN A 108 45.81 -9.42 11.53
C GLN A 108 46.08 -8.62 10.24
N SER A 109 45.33 -7.54 10.01
CA SER A 109 45.42 -6.72 8.81
C SER A 109 46.81 -6.08 8.67
N LYS A 110 47.25 -5.90 7.42
CA LYS A 110 48.56 -5.30 7.14
C LYS A 110 48.68 -3.89 7.71
N GLU A 111 47.58 -3.14 7.73
CA GLU A 111 47.52 -1.76 8.23
C GLU A 111 47.76 -1.69 9.74
N VAL A 112 47.03 -2.50 10.51
CA VAL A 112 47.18 -2.52 11.98
C VAL A 112 48.57 -3.03 12.37
N ILE A 113 49.06 -4.09 11.71
CA ILE A 113 50.42 -4.60 11.95
C ILE A 113 51.49 -3.58 11.58
N LYS A 114 51.31 -2.82 10.49
CA LYS A 114 52.22 -1.73 10.11
C LYS A 114 52.20 -0.62 11.15
N LEU A 115 51.03 -0.18 11.59
CA LEU A 115 50.89 0.85 12.62
C LEU A 115 51.56 0.42 13.94
N ALA A 116 51.35 -0.83 14.37
CA ALA A 116 51.98 -1.39 15.55
C ALA A 116 53.50 -1.50 15.42
N ALA A 117 53.99 -1.95 14.26
CA ALA A 117 55.42 -2.08 13.98
C ALA A 117 56.12 -0.71 13.97
N THR A 118 55.50 0.31 13.36
CA THR A 118 56.02 1.68 13.34
C THR A 118 56.19 2.25 14.75
N LYS A 119 55.25 1.96 15.68
CA LYS A 119 55.36 2.41 17.08
C LYS A 119 56.60 1.88 17.80
N LEU A 120 57.11 0.73 17.40
CA LEU A 120 58.31 0.11 17.97
C LEU A 120 59.55 0.27 17.08
N ASN A 121 59.48 1.07 16.00
CA ASN A 121 60.53 1.19 14.99
C ASN A 121 61.00 -0.17 14.41
N LEU A 122 60.07 -1.13 14.32
CA LEU A 122 60.32 -2.46 13.77
C LEU A 122 59.80 -2.55 12.34
N SER A 123 60.38 -3.47 11.55
CA SER A 123 59.77 -3.85 10.28
C SER A 123 58.51 -4.70 10.52
N THR A 124 57.55 -4.63 9.60
CA THR A 124 56.32 -5.47 9.64
C THR A 124 56.64 -6.96 9.70
N LYS A 125 57.71 -7.39 9.04
CA LYS A 125 58.20 -8.78 9.05
C LYS A 125 58.76 -9.17 10.42
N ALA A 126 59.48 -8.27 11.09
CA ALA A 126 60.04 -8.49 12.43
C ALA A 126 58.95 -8.48 13.53
N PHE A 127 57.88 -7.70 13.35
CA PHE A 127 56.76 -7.69 14.27
C PHE A 127 56.05 -9.05 14.34
N ARG A 128 55.87 -9.70 13.18
CA ARG A 128 55.14 -10.97 12.96
C ARG A 128 53.64 -10.84 13.28
N ARG A 129 52.83 -11.71 12.68
CA ARG A 129 51.38 -11.72 12.93
C ARG A 129 51.06 -12.28 14.33
N PRO A 130 50.11 -11.69 15.07
CA PRO A 130 49.62 -12.27 16.31
C PRO A 130 48.85 -13.56 16.05
N ARG A 131 48.80 -14.44 17.04
CA ARG A 131 47.89 -15.58 17.05
C ARG A 131 46.61 -15.15 17.74
N ILE A 132 45.48 -15.36 17.09
CA ILE A 132 44.17 -14.97 17.60
C ILE A 132 43.33 -16.23 17.76
N LYS A 133 42.69 -16.37 18.92
CA LYS A 133 41.76 -17.45 19.23
C LYS A 133 40.44 -16.84 19.67
N ILE A 134 39.36 -17.20 18.98
CA ILE A 134 38.00 -16.88 19.40
C ILE A 134 37.59 -17.93 20.43
N VAL A 135 37.09 -17.49 21.58
CA VAL A 135 36.68 -18.41 22.66
C VAL A 135 35.22 -18.80 22.42
N ASP A 136 34.99 -20.09 22.20
CA ASP A 136 33.66 -20.65 21.93
C ASP A 136 32.66 -20.30 23.03
N ASN A 137 31.42 -20.03 22.65
CA ASN A 137 30.32 -19.69 23.57
C ASN A 137 30.59 -18.47 24.48
N THR A 138 31.48 -17.56 24.08
CA THR A 138 31.75 -16.30 24.81
C THR A 138 31.92 -15.12 23.87
N THR A 139 31.89 -13.89 24.37
CA THR A 139 32.20 -12.69 23.59
C THR A 139 33.71 -12.38 23.55
N LEU A 140 34.56 -13.33 23.96
CA LEU A 140 35.99 -13.10 24.20
C LEU A 140 36.86 -13.51 23.00
N ILE A 141 37.88 -12.70 22.75
CA ILE A 141 38.97 -13.00 21.82
C ILE A 141 40.29 -12.97 22.61
N GLU A 142 41.05 -14.05 22.52
CA GLU A 142 42.41 -14.14 23.05
C GLU A 142 43.44 -13.81 21.96
N VAL A 143 44.40 -12.96 22.29
CA VAL A 143 45.47 -12.55 21.40
C VAL A 143 46.81 -12.90 22.03
N GLU A 144 47.64 -13.64 21.30
CA GLU A 144 48.99 -14.03 21.70
C GLU A 144 50.02 -13.43 20.72
N ILE A 145 51.02 -12.74 21.26
CA ILE A 145 52.13 -12.19 20.47
C ILE A 145 53.48 -12.63 21.06
N LYS A 146 54.41 -13.00 20.17
CA LYS A 146 55.72 -13.53 20.57
C LYS A 146 56.82 -12.48 20.51
N GLY A 147 57.69 -12.50 21.50
CA GLY A 147 58.88 -11.66 21.62
C GLY A 147 60.15 -12.48 21.87
N ALA A 148 61.30 -11.87 21.61
CA ALA A 148 62.61 -12.42 21.96
C ALA A 148 62.92 -12.26 23.47
N SER A 149 62.25 -11.33 24.15
CA SER A 149 62.27 -11.15 25.61
C SER A 149 60.84 -10.95 26.15
N PRO A 150 60.59 -11.12 27.46
CA PRO A 150 59.32 -10.80 28.10
C PRO A 150 58.88 -9.36 27.83
N GLU A 151 59.80 -8.41 27.97
CA GLU A 151 59.56 -6.97 27.80
C GLU A 151 59.17 -6.69 26.35
N GLN A 152 59.90 -7.27 25.39
CA GLN A 152 59.59 -7.10 23.97
C GLN A 152 58.22 -7.72 23.62
N ALA A 153 57.86 -8.85 24.21
CA ALA A 153 56.54 -9.46 23.99
C ALA A 153 55.41 -8.56 24.53
N GLN A 154 55.62 -7.94 25.68
CA GLN A 154 54.68 -6.98 26.29
C GLN A 154 54.56 -5.70 25.45
N GLU A 155 55.68 -5.08 25.06
CA GLU A 155 55.69 -3.88 24.21
C GLU A 155 54.97 -4.12 22.88
N LYS A 156 55.20 -5.29 22.26
CA LYS A 156 54.48 -5.69 21.04
C LYS A 156 52.97 -5.83 21.27
N ALA A 157 52.56 -6.39 22.40
CA ALA A 157 51.13 -6.53 22.73
C ALA A 157 50.46 -5.16 22.89
N ILE A 158 51.09 -4.25 23.64
CA ILE A 158 50.61 -2.88 23.85
C ILE A 158 50.58 -2.13 22.51
N ALA A 159 51.64 -2.21 21.71
CA ALA A 159 51.68 -1.56 20.40
C ALA A 159 50.58 -2.05 19.46
N LEU A 160 50.27 -3.35 19.47
CA LEU A 160 49.16 -3.93 18.72
C LEU A 160 47.81 -3.42 19.21
N GLN A 161 47.58 -3.41 20.52
CA GLN A 161 46.35 -2.90 21.13
C GLN A 161 46.12 -1.43 20.74
N THR A 162 47.11 -0.57 20.93
CA THR A 162 46.96 0.85 20.61
C THR A 162 46.81 1.08 19.10
N ALA A 163 47.44 0.25 18.26
CA ALA A 163 47.24 0.32 16.80
C ALA A 163 45.82 -0.06 16.39
N LEU A 164 45.25 -1.09 17.02
CA LEU A 164 43.87 -1.50 16.83
C LEU A 164 42.90 -0.39 17.25
N GLU A 165 43.07 0.19 18.44
CA GLU A 165 42.26 1.30 18.93
C GLU A 165 42.31 2.51 17.99
N THR A 166 43.51 2.84 17.48
CA THR A 166 43.69 3.93 16.51
C THR A 166 42.90 3.66 15.23
N LYS A 167 43.00 2.43 14.69
CA LYS A 167 42.29 2.05 13.47
C LYS A 167 40.77 2.01 13.69
N LEU A 168 40.31 1.55 14.84
CA LEU A 168 38.89 1.56 15.20
C LEU A 168 38.35 2.99 15.29
N ALA A 169 39.08 3.91 15.92
CA ALA A 169 38.68 5.32 15.98
C ALA A 169 38.63 5.98 14.58
N GLU A 170 39.55 5.63 13.69
CA GLU A 170 39.52 6.06 12.29
C GLU A 170 38.27 5.54 11.57
N LEU A 171 37.98 4.24 11.69
CA LEU A 171 36.80 3.61 11.07
C LEU A 171 35.50 4.18 11.62
N GLN A 172 35.42 4.43 12.93
CA GLN A 172 34.25 5.04 13.56
C GLN A 172 34.00 6.46 13.03
N ARG A 173 35.05 7.29 12.89
CA ARG A 173 34.90 8.63 12.31
C ARG A 173 34.47 8.60 10.84
N ALA A 174 35.02 7.67 10.07
CA ALA A 174 34.64 7.46 8.68
C ALA A 174 33.17 7.02 8.57
N GLU A 175 32.73 6.10 9.42
CA GLU A 175 31.35 5.63 9.49
C GLU A 175 30.38 6.74 9.89
N LEU A 176 30.70 7.54 10.91
CA LEU A 176 29.88 8.69 11.30
C LEU A 176 29.74 9.69 10.14
N THR A 177 30.84 10.03 9.48
CA THR A 177 30.82 10.95 8.32
C THR A 177 29.97 10.38 7.17
N GLN A 178 30.06 9.08 6.92
CA GLN A 178 29.28 8.42 5.88
C GLN A 178 27.79 8.38 6.23
N ARG A 179 27.45 8.07 7.48
CA ARG A 179 26.07 8.12 7.99
C ARG A 179 25.48 9.52 7.86
N ASP A 180 26.21 10.56 8.28
CA ASP A 180 25.74 11.94 8.19
C ASP A 180 25.48 12.37 6.74
N ARG A 181 26.36 12.01 5.80
CA ARG A 181 26.17 12.26 4.37
C ARG A 181 24.95 11.53 3.80
N ASN A 182 24.75 10.27 4.18
CA ASN A 182 23.61 9.48 3.73
C ASN A 182 22.31 10.05 4.30
N LEU A 183 22.28 10.40 5.60
CA LEU A 183 21.12 11.00 6.26
C LEU A 183 20.75 12.35 5.66
N THR A 184 21.72 13.25 5.47
CA THR A 184 21.47 14.56 4.86
C THR A 184 20.96 14.45 3.42
N THR A 185 21.45 13.45 2.66
CA THR A 185 20.97 13.18 1.30
C THR A 185 19.55 12.63 1.31
N ALA A 186 19.24 11.68 2.19
CA ALA A 186 17.90 11.14 2.36
C ALA A 186 16.90 12.23 2.78
N LEU A 187 17.23 13.03 3.79
CA LEU A 187 16.40 14.15 4.26
C LEU A 187 16.14 15.18 3.15
N ARG A 188 17.14 15.52 2.34
CA ARG A 188 16.96 16.42 1.19
C ARG A 188 16.01 15.81 0.15
N SER A 189 16.12 14.51 -0.13
CA SER A 189 15.21 13.82 -1.04
C SER A 189 13.78 13.79 -0.49
N ASP A 190 13.61 13.51 0.80
CA ASP A 190 12.30 13.47 1.45
C ASP A 190 11.65 14.85 1.49
N GLN A 191 12.42 15.91 1.75
CA GLN A 191 11.96 17.30 1.64
C GLN A 191 11.49 17.63 0.22
N GLN A 192 12.24 17.24 -0.82
CA GLN A 192 11.86 17.46 -2.21
C GLN A 192 10.60 16.68 -2.60
N ARG A 193 10.46 15.44 -2.11
CA ARG A 193 9.25 14.62 -2.30
C ARG A 193 8.04 15.24 -1.62
N LEU A 194 8.20 15.75 -0.40
CA LEU A 194 7.15 16.45 0.33
C LEU A 194 6.70 17.70 -0.44
N GLN A 195 7.64 18.55 -0.87
CA GLN A 195 7.31 19.72 -1.68
C GLN A 195 6.56 19.34 -2.96
N THR A 196 7.03 18.30 -3.66
CA THR A 196 6.36 17.79 -4.88
C THR A 196 4.95 17.31 -4.57
N ALA A 197 4.74 16.58 -3.47
CA ALA A 197 3.44 16.10 -3.05
C ALA A 197 2.50 17.26 -2.65
N GLU A 198 3.01 18.28 -1.97
CA GLU A 198 2.25 19.50 -1.64
C GLU A 198 1.83 20.26 -2.90
N GLU A 199 2.74 20.43 -3.88
CA GLU A 199 2.43 21.04 -5.17
C GLU A 199 1.38 20.23 -5.95
N GLN A 200 1.52 18.91 -5.97
CA GLN A 200 0.53 18.01 -6.58
C GLN A 200 -0.83 18.11 -5.89
N LEU A 201 -0.86 18.18 -4.57
CA LEU A 201 -2.09 18.35 -3.79
C LEU A 201 -2.74 19.72 -4.07
N ALA A 202 -1.94 20.78 -4.14
CA ALA A 202 -2.44 22.12 -4.48
C ALA A 202 -3.02 22.16 -5.90
N ARG A 203 -2.32 21.58 -6.89
CA ARG A 203 -2.83 21.44 -8.26
C ARG A 203 -4.07 20.57 -8.35
N PHE A 204 -4.11 19.47 -7.59
CA PHE A 204 -5.30 18.62 -7.51
C PHE A 204 -6.48 19.42 -6.96
N ARG A 205 -6.30 20.18 -5.88
CA ARG A 205 -7.36 21.05 -5.31
C ARG A 205 -7.82 22.14 -6.29
N GLN A 206 -6.91 22.73 -7.06
CA GLN A 206 -7.24 23.75 -8.07
C GLN A 206 -7.96 23.17 -9.30
N SER A 207 -7.52 22.01 -9.77
CA SER A 207 -8.08 21.34 -10.96
C SER A 207 -9.34 20.54 -10.66
N SER A 208 -9.49 20.05 -9.42
CA SER A 208 -10.75 19.48 -8.96
C SER A 208 -11.76 20.61 -8.78
N THR A 209 -12.73 20.71 -9.67
CA THR A 209 -13.92 21.59 -9.57
C THR A 209 -14.84 21.23 -8.38
N LEU A 210 -14.35 20.41 -7.45
CA LEU A 210 -15.02 19.91 -6.25
C LEU A 210 -14.47 20.63 -4.99
N SER A 211 -14.24 21.93 -5.10
CA SER A 211 -13.51 22.70 -4.08
C SER A 211 -14.27 22.89 -2.77
N SER A 212 -15.53 22.47 -2.64
CA SER A 212 -16.28 22.51 -1.38
C SER A 212 -17.42 21.50 -1.37
N THR A 213 -17.61 20.75 -0.29
CA THR A 213 -18.84 20.00 -0.01
C THR A 213 -20.09 20.88 -0.21
N ASN A 214 -20.01 22.15 0.18
CA ASN A 214 -21.07 23.13 -0.03
C ASN A 214 -21.46 23.35 -1.51
N GLN A 215 -20.54 23.15 -2.47
CA GLN A 215 -20.87 23.26 -3.90
C GLN A 215 -21.63 22.04 -4.42
N LEU A 216 -21.33 20.83 -3.91
CA LEU A 216 -22.12 19.62 -4.17
C LEU A 216 -23.52 19.73 -3.57
N ASP A 217 -23.63 20.28 -2.37
CA ASP A 217 -24.92 20.50 -1.70
C ASP A 217 -25.78 21.51 -2.48
N ASN A 218 -25.17 22.62 -2.93
CA ASN A 218 -25.88 23.63 -3.75
C ASN A 218 -26.31 23.08 -5.11
N LEU A 219 -25.46 22.30 -5.79
CA LEU A 219 -25.82 21.65 -7.06
C LEU A 219 -26.96 20.65 -6.87
N THR A 220 -26.92 19.86 -5.80
CA THR A 220 -27.97 18.89 -5.46
C THR A 220 -29.27 19.60 -5.12
N SER A 221 -29.22 20.65 -4.30
CA SER A 221 -30.38 21.47 -3.94
C SER A 221 -31.02 22.13 -5.16
N ASN A 222 -30.21 22.69 -6.07
CA ASN A 222 -30.70 23.28 -7.32
C ASN A 222 -31.32 22.23 -8.25
N LEU A 223 -30.72 21.02 -8.33
CA LEU A 223 -31.27 19.92 -9.11
C LEU A 223 -32.61 19.45 -8.56
N GLU A 224 -32.74 19.30 -7.23
CA GLU A 224 -33.98 18.90 -6.58
C GLU A 224 -35.06 19.99 -6.71
N THR A 225 -34.67 21.27 -6.64
CA THR A 225 -35.58 22.40 -6.93
C THR A 225 -36.07 22.36 -8.37
N LEU A 226 -35.17 22.13 -9.34
CA LEU A 226 -35.53 22.03 -10.75
C LEU A 226 -36.43 20.80 -11.02
N ARG A 227 -36.17 19.67 -10.36
CA ARG A 227 -37.03 18.48 -10.42
C ARG A 227 -38.43 18.76 -9.89
N ARG A 228 -38.52 19.44 -8.74
CA ARG A 228 -39.81 19.84 -8.16
C ARG A 228 -40.57 20.77 -9.10
N SER A 229 -39.91 21.81 -9.62
CA SER A 229 -40.52 22.74 -10.58
C SER A 229 -41.01 22.03 -11.86
N LYS A 230 -40.24 21.06 -12.38
CA LYS A 230 -40.69 20.23 -13.51
C LYS A 230 -41.94 19.42 -13.16
N ALA A 231 -41.99 18.81 -11.98
CA ALA A 231 -43.15 18.02 -11.56
C ALA A 231 -44.40 18.91 -11.36
N GLU A 232 -44.23 20.09 -10.77
CA GLU A 232 -45.29 21.10 -10.62
C GLU A 232 -45.83 21.54 -11.99
N ALA A 233 -44.96 21.87 -12.95
CA ALA A 233 -45.38 22.25 -14.29
C ALA A 233 -46.13 21.12 -15.03
N ILE A 234 -45.72 19.87 -14.85
CA ILE A 234 -46.43 18.70 -15.42
C ILE A 234 -47.80 18.53 -14.76
N ALA A 235 -47.89 18.69 -13.44
CA ALA A 235 -49.16 18.59 -12.72
C ALA A 235 -50.13 19.72 -13.11
N GLU A 236 -49.63 20.94 -13.30
CA GLU A 236 -50.42 22.08 -13.76
C GLU A 236 -50.95 21.85 -15.18
N LEU A 237 -50.11 21.34 -16.09
CA LEU A 237 -50.55 20.95 -17.44
C LEU A 237 -51.67 19.90 -17.38
N GLN A 238 -51.50 18.83 -16.60
CA GLN A 238 -52.52 17.79 -16.43
C GLN A 238 -53.83 18.33 -15.84
N GLN A 239 -53.75 19.28 -14.90
CA GLN A 239 -54.93 19.92 -14.32
C GLN A 239 -55.67 20.78 -15.36
N ILE A 240 -54.94 21.52 -16.19
CA ILE A 240 -55.51 22.32 -17.27
C ILE A 240 -56.18 21.41 -18.30
N ASP A 241 -55.51 20.34 -18.72
CA ASP A 241 -56.05 19.36 -19.67
C ASP A 241 -57.34 18.72 -19.13
N ALA A 242 -57.33 18.28 -17.86
CA ALA A 242 -58.52 17.68 -17.24
C ALA A 242 -59.70 18.66 -17.14
N LYS A 243 -59.44 19.94 -16.82
CA LYS A 243 -60.49 20.99 -16.80
C LYS A 243 -61.05 21.22 -18.20
N PHE A 244 -60.18 21.19 -19.21
CA PHE A 244 -60.58 21.36 -20.59
C PHE A 244 -61.42 20.16 -21.09
N ASP A 245 -61.03 18.93 -20.76
CA ASP A 245 -61.82 17.73 -21.05
C ASP A 245 -63.19 17.75 -20.38
N GLN A 246 -63.27 18.18 -19.11
CA GLN A 246 -64.54 18.37 -18.41
C GLN A 246 -65.43 19.41 -19.08
N LEU A 247 -64.86 20.54 -19.50
CA LEU A 247 -65.60 21.58 -20.20
C LEU A 247 -66.10 21.10 -21.56
N ALA A 248 -65.26 20.39 -22.31
CA ALA A 248 -65.61 19.77 -23.59
C ALA A 248 -66.75 18.74 -23.44
N ALA A 249 -66.66 17.86 -22.44
CA ALA A 249 -67.69 16.86 -22.13
C ALA A 249 -69.02 17.50 -21.74
N ASN A 250 -69.01 18.55 -20.92
CA ASN A 250 -70.22 19.28 -20.52
C ASN A 250 -70.90 20.01 -21.69
N LEU A 251 -70.11 20.47 -22.67
CA LEU A 251 -70.63 21.17 -23.84
C LEU A 251 -71.04 20.22 -24.98
N GLY A 252 -70.70 18.93 -24.91
CA GLY A 252 -70.91 17.97 -26.01
C GLY A 252 -70.12 18.33 -27.28
N LEU A 253 -69.05 19.10 -27.11
CA LEU A 253 -68.16 19.60 -28.16
C LEU A 253 -66.78 18.97 -27.96
N SER A 254 -66.08 18.66 -29.05
CA SER A 254 -64.67 18.27 -28.97
C SER A 254 -63.79 19.45 -28.54
N ALA A 255 -62.60 19.13 -28.03
CA ALA A 255 -61.52 20.06 -27.72
C ALA A 255 -61.39 21.23 -28.72
N SER A 256 -61.25 20.93 -30.01
CA SER A 256 -61.11 21.97 -31.03
C SER A 256 -62.40 22.76 -31.21
N GLU A 257 -63.56 22.11 -31.24
CA GLU A 257 -64.87 22.78 -31.41
C GLU A 257 -65.19 23.74 -30.27
N ALA A 258 -64.76 23.45 -29.04
CA ALA A 258 -64.92 24.35 -27.88
C ALA A 258 -64.02 25.60 -27.99
N ALA A 259 -62.78 25.44 -28.44
CA ALA A 259 -61.88 26.57 -28.70
C ALA A 259 -62.42 27.47 -29.81
N ASP A 260 -62.92 26.86 -30.89
CA ASP A 260 -63.54 27.57 -32.01
C ASP A 260 -64.81 28.33 -31.56
N ALA A 261 -65.65 27.70 -30.74
CA ALA A 261 -66.83 28.34 -30.16
C ALA A 261 -66.47 29.53 -29.26
N LEU A 262 -65.40 29.45 -28.46
CA LEU A 262 -64.94 30.54 -27.62
C LEU A 262 -64.44 31.73 -28.45
N VAL A 263 -63.71 31.47 -29.54
CA VAL A 263 -63.27 32.52 -30.48
C VAL A 263 -64.48 33.22 -31.10
N LEU A 264 -65.47 32.46 -31.60
CA LEU A 264 -66.70 33.02 -32.16
C LEU A 264 -67.56 33.75 -31.11
N GLN A 265 -67.54 33.30 -29.86
CA GLN A 265 -68.24 33.95 -28.74
C GLN A 265 -67.61 35.29 -28.38
N SER A 266 -66.27 35.38 -28.45
CA SER A 266 -65.53 36.60 -28.11
C SER A 266 -65.68 37.73 -29.14
N ASP A 267 -66.14 37.44 -30.37
CA ASP A 267 -66.29 38.44 -31.43
C ASP A 267 -67.66 39.15 -31.39
N GLN A 268 -67.63 40.46 -31.11
CA GLN A 268 -68.85 41.27 -31.00
C GLN A 268 -69.63 41.40 -32.32
N VAL A 269 -68.95 41.32 -33.46
CA VAL A 269 -69.56 41.45 -34.79
C VAL A 269 -70.32 40.18 -35.15
N PHE A 270 -69.73 39.01 -34.90
CA PHE A 270 -70.39 37.72 -35.03
C PHE A 270 -71.64 37.62 -34.14
N GLN A 271 -71.55 38.05 -32.86
CA GLN A 271 -72.71 38.08 -31.96
C GLN A 271 -73.85 38.98 -32.47
N ARG A 272 -73.55 40.10 -33.12
CA ARG A 272 -74.55 40.97 -33.76
C ARG A 272 -75.23 40.30 -34.94
N TYR A 273 -74.48 39.65 -35.82
CA TYR A 273 -75.08 38.93 -36.95
C TYR A 273 -75.95 37.76 -36.51
N LEU A 274 -75.51 37.03 -35.48
CA LEU A 274 -76.32 35.96 -34.87
C LEU A 274 -77.62 36.50 -34.27
N ALA A 275 -77.56 37.64 -33.57
CA ALA A 275 -78.75 38.29 -33.02
C ALA A 275 -79.73 38.69 -34.13
N ASN A 276 -79.25 39.35 -35.18
CA ASN A 276 -80.07 39.77 -36.33
C ASN A 276 -80.70 38.57 -37.05
N TYR A 277 -79.95 37.49 -37.25
CA TYR A 277 -80.47 36.25 -37.83
C TYR A 277 -81.59 35.65 -36.95
N SER A 278 -81.39 35.57 -35.64
CA SER A 278 -82.38 35.02 -34.71
C SER A 278 -83.66 35.86 -34.64
N GLN A 279 -83.52 37.19 -34.70
CA GLN A 279 -84.65 38.10 -34.68
C GLN A 279 -85.44 38.03 -36.00
N ALA A 280 -84.76 38.08 -37.16
CA ALA A 280 -85.40 37.96 -38.45
C ALA A 280 -86.08 36.59 -38.64
N SER A 281 -85.48 35.52 -38.10
CA SER A 281 -86.09 34.17 -38.09
C SER A 281 -87.33 34.10 -37.18
N ALA A 282 -87.30 34.70 -36.00
CA ALA A 282 -88.49 34.77 -35.15
C ALA A 282 -89.62 35.59 -35.81
N GLU A 283 -89.26 36.69 -36.49
CA GLU A 283 -90.21 37.52 -37.22
C GLU A 283 -90.83 36.76 -38.41
N ILE A 284 -90.06 35.95 -39.16
CA ILE A 284 -90.63 35.14 -40.25
C ILE A 284 -91.59 34.06 -39.73
N ASP A 285 -91.31 33.45 -38.58
CA ASP A 285 -92.21 32.49 -37.94
C ASP A 285 -93.54 33.16 -37.54
N THR A 286 -93.49 34.39 -37.00
CA THR A 286 -94.71 35.14 -36.66
C THR A 286 -95.50 35.59 -37.91
N LEU A 287 -94.80 35.91 -39.01
CA LEU A 287 -95.41 36.31 -40.27
C LEU A 287 -95.99 35.11 -41.04
N GLY A 288 -95.40 33.92 -40.90
CA GLY A 288 -95.86 32.67 -41.52
C GLY A 288 -97.24 32.21 -41.02
N VAL A 289 -97.68 32.69 -39.85
CA VAL A 289 -99.03 32.44 -39.32
C VAL A 289 -100.12 33.21 -40.09
N ARG A 290 -99.77 34.31 -40.78
CA ARG A 290 -100.76 35.23 -41.41
C ARG A 290 -100.58 35.44 -42.91
N PHE A 291 -99.40 35.16 -43.46
CA PHE A 291 -99.07 35.47 -44.85
C PHE A 291 -98.58 34.22 -45.59
N THR A 292 -98.92 34.12 -46.88
CA THR A 292 -98.36 33.07 -47.74
C THR A 292 -96.92 33.42 -48.13
N PRO A 293 -96.07 32.40 -48.44
CA PRO A 293 -94.64 32.59 -48.76
C PRO A 293 -94.35 33.57 -49.92
N SER A 294 -95.35 33.90 -50.75
CA SER A 294 -95.22 34.80 -51.90
C SER A 294 -95.47 36.28 -51.58
N THR A 295 -95.68 36.65 -50.32
CA THR A 295 -95.97 38.04 -49.92
C THR A 295 -94.67 38.86 -49.87
N PRO A 296 -94.62 40.10 -50.40
CA PRO A 296 -93.39 40.91 -50.42
C PRO A 296 -92.73 41.11 -49.06
N HIS A 297 -93.51 41.16 -47.98
CA HIS A 297 -93.01 41.27 -46.60
C HIS A 297 -92.28 40.01 -46.11
N VAL A 298 -92.74 38.82 -46.53
CA VAL A 298 -92.08 37.54 -46.19
C VAL A 298 -90.81 37.38 -47.02
N GLN A 299 -90.83 37.76 -48.30
CA GLN A 299 -89.63 37.75 -49.15
C GLN A 299 -88.55 38.72 -48.66
N ALA A 300 -88.92 39.93 -48.24
CA ALA A 300 -87.97 40.89 -47.68
C ALA A 300 -87.31 40.35 -46.40
N LYS A 301 -88.08 39.68 -45.53
CA LYS A 301 -87.56 39.06 -44.31
C LYS A 301 -86.71 37.82 -44.59
N GLN A 302 -87.07 37.02 -45.59
CA GLN A 302 -86.24 35.91 -46.04
C GLN A 302 -84.89 36.40 -46.57
N GLN A 303 -84.89 37.48 -47.36
CA GLN A 303 -83.65 38.09 -47.85
C GLN A 303 -82.79 38.65 -46.70
N GLU A 304 -83.41 39.18 -45.65
CA GLU A 304 -82.72 39.64 -44.43
C GLU A 304 -82.07 38.48 -43.68
N ILE A 305 -82.75 37.33 -43.57
CA ILE A 305 -82.20 36.08 -42.99
C ILE A 305 -81.00 35.61 -43.81
N ASP A 306 -81.13 35.51 -45.13
CA ASP A 306 -80.07 35.01 -46.01
C ASP A 306 -78.83 35.92 -45.97
N THR A 307 -79.04 37.24 -45.90
CA THR A 307 -77.97 38.23 -45.78
C THR A 307 -77.27 38.13 -44.43
N ALA A 308 -78.03 38.02 -43.34
CA ALA A 308 -77.50 37.86 -42.00
C ALA A 308 -76.72 36.54 -41.85
N GLN A 309 -77.21 35.45 -42.44
CA GLN A 309 -76.55 34.15 -42.46
C GLN A 309 -75.23 34.20 -43.24
N THR A 310 -75.23 34.81 -44.41
CA THR A 310 -74.02 34.94 -45.24
C THR A 310 -72.95 35.77 -44.53
N SER A 311 -73.33 36.90 -43.93
CA SER A 311 -72.42 37.77 -43.17
C SER A 311 -71.89 37.07 -41.92
N MET A 312 -72.72 36.30 -41.23
CA MET A 312 -72.33 35.48 -40.09
C MET A 312 -71.30 34.41 -40.47
N LEU A 313 -71.52 33.69 -41.58
CA LEU A 313 -70.60 32.67 -42.09
C LEU A 313 -69.26 33.28 -42.52
N GLN A 314 -69.28 34.37 -43.30
CA GLN A 314 -68.04 35.07 -43.71
C GLN A 314 -67.23 35.55 -42.50
N ARG A 315 -67.90 36.04 -41.45
CA ARG A 315 -67.22 36.47 -40.22
C ARG A 315 -66.61 35.27 -39.48
N ALA A 316 -67.31 34.15 -39.42
CA ALA A 316 -66.80 32.92 -38.79
C ALA A 316 -65.59 32.33 -39.54
N GLU A 317 -65.64 32.32 -40.88
CA GLU A 317 -64.53 31.85 -41.72
C GLU A 317 -63.29 32.73 -41.60
N LEU A 318 -63.47 34.05 -41.46
CA LEU A 318 -62.38 34.99 -41.24
C LEU A 318 -61.72 34.82 -39.87
N LEU A 319 -62.50 34.50 -38.83
CA LEU A 319 -61.99 34.33 -37.46
C LEU A 319 -61.32 32.98 -37.22
N LEU A 320 -61.77 31.94 -37.92
CA LEU A 320 -61.29 30.58 -37.75
C LEU A 320 -60.37 30.10 -38.88
N GLU A 321 -60.08 30.98 -39.84
CA GLU A 321 -59.17 30.78 -40.98
C GLU A 321 -59.48 29.50 -41.81
N ARG A 322 -60.73 29.03 -41.76
CA ARG A 322 -61.19 27.79 -42.41
C ARG A 322 -62.67 27.89 -42.77
N SER A 323 -63.09 27.17 -43.81
CA SER A 323 -64.50 27.08 -44.22
C SER A 323 -65.32 26.27 -43.21
N ILE A 324 -66.46 26.80 -42.75
CA ILE A 324 -67.26 26.15 -41.70
C ILE A 324 -68.65 25.82 -42.23
N SER A 325 -69.07 24.57 -42.01
CA SER A 325 -70.43 24.17 -42.36
C SER A 325 -71.47 24.85 -41.45
N PRO A 326 -72.62 25.29 -41.99
CA PRO A 326 -73.68 25.93 -41.20
C PRO A 326 -74.24 25.03 -40.07
N ALA A 327 -74.10 23.71 -40.18
CA ALA A 327 -74.50 22.74 -39.14
C ALA A 327 -73.63 22.81 -37.87
N LEU A 328 -72.35 23.17 -38.00
CA LEU A 328 -71.42 23.32 -36.87
C LEU A 328 -71.74 24.58 -36.05
N ILE A 329 -72.16 25.66 -36.71
CA ILE A 329 -72.55 26.92 -36.05
C ILE A 329 -73.84 26.73 -35.24
N GLY A 330 -74.79 25.95 -35.76
CA GLY A 330 -76.00 25.57 -35.02
C GLY A 330 -75.68 24.85 -33.69
N ARG A 331 -74.72 23.92 -33.70
CA ARG A 331 -74.31 23.20 -32.48
C ARG A 331 -73.57 24.09 -31.48
N ALA A 332 -72.69 24.98 -31.97
CA ALA A 332 -71.98 25.94 -31.13
C ALA A 332 -72.92 26.99 -30.49
N THR A 333 -74.02 27.34 -31.18
CA THR A 333 -75.00 28.31 -30.68
C THR A 333 -76.06 27.70 -29.76
N ILE A 334 -76.43 26.43 -29.93
CA ILE A 334 -77.35 25.69 -29.04
C ILE A 334 -76.78 25.53 -27.61
N ALA A 335 -75.47 25.51 -27.43
CA ALA A 335 -74.84 25.49 -26.10
C ALA A 335 -75.18 26.73 -25.22
N LYS A 336 -75.67 27.82 -25.83
CA LYS A 336 -76.23 28.99 -25.13
C LYS A 336 -77.62 28.70 -24.53
N GLY A 337 -78.39 27.79 -25.14
CA GLY A 337 -79.75 27.46 -24.70
C GLY A 337 -79.79 26.55 -23.46
N SER A 338 -78.82 25.66 -23.29
CA SER A 338 -78.75 24.75 -22.13
C SER A 338 -78.11 25.38 -20.90
N SER A 339 -77.23 26.36 -21.06
CA SER A 339 -76.52 27.03 -19.95
C SER A 339 -77.35 28.08 -19.20
N THR A 340 -78.56 28.42 -19.66
CA THR A 340 -79.44 29.38 -18.97
C THR A 340 -80.36 28.72 -17.93
N HIS A 341 -80.29 27.39 -17.74
CA HIS A 341 -81.19 26.67 -16.82
C HIS A 341 -80.54 25.74 -15.78
N SER A 342 -79.22 25.79 -15.57
CA SER A 342 -78.54 24.92 -14.59
C SER A 342 -77.61 25.62 -13.59
N THR A 343 -77.65 26.95 -13.49
CA THR A 343 -76.73 27.72 -12.61
C THR A 343 -77.37 28.17 -11.29
N SER A 344 -78.40 27.47 -10.80
CA SER A 344 -79.02 27.77 -9.50
C SER A 344 -78.94 26.65 -8.45
N GLU A 345 -78.26 25.53 -8.69
CA GLU A 345 -78.23 24.42 -7.70
C GLU A 345 -76.84 23.91 -7.26
N GLN A 346 -75.73 24.54 -7.62
CA GLN A 346 -74.40 24.11 -7.11
C GLN A 346 -73.53 25.25 -6.55
N ALA A 347 -74.17 26.22 -5.89
CA ALA A 347 -73.50 27.14 -4.98
C ALA A 347 -73.77 26.70 -3.53
N GLY A 348 -73.11 25.64 -3.08
CA GLY A 348 -73.23 25.13 -1.73
C GLY A 348 -72.65 23.75 -1.57
N LEU A 349 -71.32 23.62 -1.71
CA LEU A 349 -70.53 22.47 -1.23
C LEU A 349 -69.03 22.78 -1.37
N PHE A 350 -68.59 23.85 -0.71
CA PHE A 350 -67.18 24.07 -0.34
C PHE A 350 -67.17 24.87 0.97
N GLU A 351 -67.36 24.17 2.09
CA GLU A 351 -66.60 24.40 3.33
C GLU A 351 -65.72 23.17 3.56
#